data_AF-A0A2P4XE38-F1
#
_entry.id   AF-A0A2P4XE38-F1
#
_cell.length_a   1.000
_cell.length_b   1.000
_cell.length_c   1.000
_cell.angle_alpha   90.00
_cell.angle_beta   90.00
_cell.angle_gamma   90.00
#
_symmetry.space_group_name_H-M   'P 1'
#
loop_
_entity.id
_entity.type
_entity.pdbx_description
1 polymer ?
#
loop_
_entity_poly.entity_id
_entity_poly.type
_entity_poly.pdbx_seq_one_letter_code
_entity_poly.pdbx_strand_id
1 'polypeptide(L)'
;MPSALRTSKYRTYTIQEKRKALVLALNIGTKPAADFLNYPRRTVQDWIRQSDAIFDFRGAQTSKTLKGQGRKEVVPFAHGLLTFMKDMRRDEEPLCTTMMLEYIKTNHRCWFNNYVTGEKSIVSADNAIMRLLQRFSKR
;
A
#
# COMPACT_ATOMS: atom_id res chain seq x y z
N MET A 1 -14.34 26.28 -23.02
CA MET A 1 -15.13 25.24 -22.32
C MET A 1 -14.37 24.86 -21.05
N PRO A 2 -14.80 25.26 -19.84
CA PRO A 2 -14.12 24.84 -18.63
C PRO A 2 -14.58 23.43 -18.25
N SER A 3 -13.62 22.52 -18.23
CA SER A 3 -13.74 21.13 -17.79
C SER A 3 -14.21 21.06 -16.33
N ALA A 4 -15.36 20.41 -16.09
CA ALA A 4 -15.89 20.18 -14.76
C ALA A 4 -14.91 19.34 -13.92
N LEU A 5 -14.31 19.94 -12.90
CA LEU A 5 -13.53 19.23 -11.89
C LEU A 5 -14.47 18.30 -11.12
N ARG A 6 -14.23 16.99 -11.21
CA ARG A 6 -14.90 15.98 -10.39
C ARG A 6 -14.72 16.33 -8.91
N THR A 7 -15.75 16.84 -8.26
CA THR A 7 -15.76 17.03 -6.80
C THR A 7 -15.87 15.67 -6.14
N SER A 8 -14.77 15.20 -5.54
CA SER A 8 -14.78 14.02 -4.67
C SER A 8 -15.81 14.22 -3.56
N LYS A 9 -16.78 13.30 -3.41
CA LYS A 9 -17.76 13.28 -2.31
C LYS A 9 -17.11 13.20 -0.93
N TYR A 10 -15.81 12.91 -0.84
CA TYR A 10 -15.03 12.82 0.39
C TYR A 10 -13.92 13.87 0.42
N ARG A 11 -13.88 14.69 1.48
CA ARG A 11 -12.73 15.57 1.77
C ARG A 11 -11.53 14.71 2.10
N THR A 12 -10.39 15.02 1.49
CA THR A 12 -9.11 14.34 1.74
C THR A 12 -8.13 15.34 2.29
N TYR A 13 -7.34 14.94 3.28
CA TYR A 13 -6.44 15.82 4.01
C TYR A 13 -5.00 15.33 3.88
N THR A 14 -4.11 16.27 3.60
CA THR A 14 -2.67 16.08 3.51
C THR A 14 -2.05 15.87 4.89
N ILE A 15 -0.86 15.27 4.96
CA ILE A 15 -0.12 15.12 6.22
C ILE A 15 0.13 16.47 6.88
N GLN A 16 0.40 17.52 6.08
CA GLN A 16 0.56 18.87 6.61
C GLN A 16 -0.70 19.38 7.33
N GLU A 17 -1.88 19.22 6.71
CA GLU A 17 -3.15 19.61 7.31
C GLU A 17 -3.45 18.82 8.59
N LYS A 18 -3.15 17.52 8.59
CA LYS A 18 -3.28 16.67 9.78
C LYS A 18 -2.39 17.16 10.92
N ARG A 19 -1.11 17.44 10.66
CA ARG A 19 -0.17 17.97 11.66
C ARG A 19 -0.60 19.33 12.20
N LYS A 20 -1.06 20.23 11.32
CA LYS A 20 -1.60 21.53 11.72
C LYS A 20 -2.80 21.36 12.66
N ALA A 21 -3.72 20.46 12.34
CA ALA A 21 -4.87 20.15 13.18
C ALA A 21 -4.47 19.57 14.54
N LEU A 22 -3.45 18.70 14.59
CA LEU A 22 -2.94 18.13 15.83
C LEU A 22 -2.27 19.18 16.72
N VAL A 23 -1.40 20.02 16.16
CA VAL A 23 -0.75 21.11 16.90
C VAL A 23 -1.81 22.07 17.45
N LEU A 24 -2.81 22.42 16.66
CA LEU A 24 -3.89 23.29 17.11
C LEU A 24 -4.73 22.63 18.21
N ALA A 25 -5.07 21.34 18.06
CA ALA A 25 -5.83 20.59 19.06
C ALA A 25 -5.08 20.44 20.40
N LEU A 26 -3.75 20.39 20.40
CA LEU A 26 -2.94 20.39 21.61
C LEU A 26 -3.01 21.74 22.35
N ASN A 27 -3.10 22.85 21.62
CA ASN A 27 -3.13 24.20 22.20
C ASN A 27 -4.52 24.63 22.68
N ILE A 28 -5.57 24.40 21.88
CA ILE A 28 -6.92 24.93 22.12
C ILE A 28 -7.99 23.83 22.31
N GLY A 29 -7.59 22.56 22.29
CA GLY A 29 -8.50 21.43 22.40
C GLY A 29 -9.10 20.98 21.06
N THR A 30 -9.57 19.72 21.00
CA THR A 30 -10.04 19.09 19.76
C THR A 30 -11.23 19.79 19.10
N LYS A 31 -12.22 20.22 19.88
CA LYS A 31 -13.44 20.84 19.35
C LYS A 31 -13.15 22.25 18.78
N PRO A 32 -12.51 23.16 19.54
CA PRO A 32 -12.13 24.47 19.00
C PRO A 32 -11.21 24.39 17.78
N ALA A 33 -10.27 23.43 17.75
CA ALA A 33 -9.41 23.23 16.59
C ALA A 33 -10.16 22.73 15.34
N ALA A 34 -11.12 21.83 15.52
CA ALA A 34 -11.98 21.35 14.43
C ALA A 34 -12.85 22.47 13.86
N ASP A 35 -13.44 23.28 14.72
CA ASP A 35 -14.28 24.42 14.33
C ASP A 35 -13.45 25.48 13.59
N PHE A 36 -12.27 25.83 14.12
CA PHE A 36 -11.35 26.81 13.52
C PHE A 36 -10.85 26.39 12.12
N LEU A 37 -10.56 25.10 11.93
CA LEU A 37 -10.09 24.56 10.64
C LEU A 37 -11.22 24.13 9.70
N ASN A 38 -12.48 24.24 10.13
CA ASN A 38 -13.66 23.75 9.41
C ASN A 38 -13.53 22.25 9.04
N TYR A 39 -13.04 21.44 9.96
CA TYR A 39 -12.88 19.99 9.82
C TYR A 39 -13.91 19.25 10.67
N PRO A 40 -14.41 18.08 10.23
CA PRO A 40 -15.29 17.28 11.06
C PRO A 40 -14.59 16.87 12.36
N ARG A 41 -15.21 17.11 13.51
CA ARG A 41 -14.65 16.77 14.83
C ARG A 41 -14.19 15.32 14.93
N ARG A 42 -14.99 14.38 14.39
CA ARG A 42 -14.65 12.94 14.33
C ARG A 42 -13.31 12.70 13.63
N THR A 43 -13.06 13.40 12.53
CA THR A 43 -11.82 13.28 11.76
C THR A 43 -10.60 13.74 12.57
N VAL A 44 -10.70 14.86 13.27
CA VAL A 44 -9.59 15.34 14.13
C VAL A 44 -9.36 14.39 15.31
N GLN A 45 -10.42 13.82 15.89
CA GLN A 45 -10.29 12.78 16.91
C GLN A 45 -9.56 11.53 16.39
N ASP A 46 -9.88 11.08 15.18
CA ASP A 46 -9.20 9.93 14.57
C ASP A 46 -7.71 10.21 14.32
N TRP A 47 -7.35 11.43 13.94
CA TRP A 47 -5.94 11.81 13.81
C TRP A 47 -5.22 11.89 15.13
N ILE A 48 -5.88 12.32 16.21
CA ILE A 48 -5.27 12.29 17.55
C ILE A 48 -4.92 10.86 17.95
N ARG A 49 -5.77 9.87 17.62
CA ARG A 49 -5.46 8.45 17.84
C ARG A 49 -4.29 7.93 16.98
N GLN A 50 -3.97 8.63 15.90
CA GLN A 50 -2.90 8.29 14.95
C GLN A 50 -1.75 9.30 15.03
N SER A 51 -1.65 10.10 16.10
CA SER A 51 -0.75 11.25 16.17
C SER A 51 0.70 10.86 15.92
N ASP A 52 1.15 9.79 16.57
CA ASP A 52 2.53 9.32 16.49
C ASP A 52 2.89 8.94 15.06
N ALA A 53 2.04 8.15 14.41
CA ALA A 53 2.23 7.77 13.01
C ALA A 53 2.21 8.99 12.05
N ILE A 54 1.40 10.01 12.34
CA ILE A 54 1.32 11.25 11.54
C ILE A 54 2.58 12.11 11.72
N PHE A 55 3.12 12.21 12.94
CA PHE A 55 4.35 12.96 13.23
C PHE A 55 5.60 12.22 12.75
N ASP A 56 5.65 10.90 12.89
CA ASP A 56 6.77 10.06 12.45
C ASP A 56 6.86 9.89 10.93
N PHE A 57 5.81 10.29 10.19
CA PHE A 57 5.79 10.16 8.74
C PHE A 57 6.90 11.00 8.06
N ARG A 58 7.83 10.31 7.37
CA ARG A 58 8.97 10.91 6.65
C ARG A 58 8.74 11.17 5.15
N GLY A 59 7.53 10.92 4.64
CA GLY A 59 7.21 11.15 3.24
C GLY A 59 6.82 12.61 2.92
N ALA A 60 6.34 12.83 1.68
CA ALA A 60 5.91 14.15 1.24
C ALA A 60 4.74 14.70 2.06
N GLN A 61 4.83 15.96 2.50
CA GLN A 61 3.79 16.64 3.29
C GLN A 61 2.45 16.75 2.56
N THR A 62 2.49 16.82 1.22
CA THR A 62 1.32 16.81 0.32
C THR A 62 0.65 15.44 0.22
N SER A 63 1.26 14.38 0.76
CA SER A 63 0.66 13.05 0.77
C SER A 63 -0.61 13.04 1.61
N LYS A 64 -1.64 12.34 1.14
CA LYS A 64 -2.93 12.20 1.84
C LYS A 64 -2.99 10.95 2.73
N THR A 65 -2.06 10.03 2.52
CA THR A 65 -1.97 8.75 3.22
C THR A 65 -0.67 8.69 4.01
N LEU A 66 -0.71 8.01 5.15
CA LEU A 66 0.49 7.52 5.80
C LEU A 66 0.97 6.36 4.93
N LYS A 67 1.85 6.63 3.95
CA LYS A 67 2.37 5.60 3.01
C LYS A 67 2.65 4.30 3.78
N GLY A 68 2.06 3.20 3.32
CA GLY A 68 2.00 1.94 4.07
C GLY A 68 0.75 1.11 3.76
N GLN A 69 -0.31 1.73 3.23
CA GLN A 69 -1.49 1.03 2.68
C GLN A 69 -1.26 0.45 1.28
N GLY A 70 -0.11 -0.19 1.12
CA GLY A 70 0.25 -0.96 -0.04
C GLY A 70 1.47 -1.75 0.38
N ARG A 71 1.26 -3.02 0.73
CA ARG A 71 2.36 -3.98 0.85
C ARG A 71 3.14 -3.81 -0.45
N LYS A 72 4.38 -3.32 -0.37
CA LYS A 72 5.31 -3.59 -1.46
C LYS A 72 5.46 -5.09 -1.39
N GLU A 73 4.68 -5.82 -2.18
CA GLU A 73 4.90 -7.23 -2.41
C GLU A 73 6.23 -7.29 -3.18
N VAL A 74 7.32 -7.22 -2.42
CA VAL A 74 8.67 -7.32 -2.93
C VAL A 74 8.95 -8.81 -2.95
N VAL A 75 9.01 -9.35 -4.16
CA VAL A 75 9.61 -10.66 -4.42
C VAL A 75 11.11 -10.49 -4.13
N PRO A 76 11.68 -11.01 -3.03
CA PRO A 76 13.06 -10.72 -2.64
C PRO A 76 14.08 -11.24 -3.65
N PHE A 77 13.67 -12.23 -4.44
CA PHE A 77 14.42 -12.89 -5.50
C PHE A 77 13.95 -12.44 -6.91
N ALA A 78 13.50 -11.19 -7.04
CA ALA A 78 13.01 -10.63 -8.30
C ALA A 78 13.97 -10.86 -9.48
N HIS A 79 15.28 -10.71 -9.25
CA HIS A 79 16.28 -10.92 -10.30
C HIS A 79 16.28 -12.37 -10.82
N GLY A 80 16.30 -13.37 -9.92
CA GLY A 80 16.28 -14.78 -10.31
C GLY A 80 15.01 -15.17 -11.06
N LEU A 81 13.86 -14.67 -10.60
CA LEU A 81 12.58 -14.89 -11.29
C LEU A 81 12.56 -14.23 -12.68
N LEU A 82 13.12 -13.02 -12.84
CA LEU A 82 13.23 -12.36 -14.14
C LEU A 82 14.15 -13.12 -15.10
N THR A 83 15.27 -13.66 -14.61
CA THR A 83 16.17 -14.48 -15.43
C THR A 83 15.45 -15.72 -15.93
N PHE A 84 14.77 -16.46 -15.05
CA PHE A 84 13.93 -17.60 -15.44
C PHE A 84 12.88 -17.22 -16.50
N MET A 85 12.17 -16.11 -16.31
CA MET A 85 11.18 -15.63 -17.29
C MET A 85 11.81 -15.29 -18.65
N LYS A 86 13.04 -14.75 -18.67
CA LYS A 86 13.77 -14.44 -19.91
C LYS A 86 14.25 -15.70 -20.60
N ASP A 87 14.74 -16.68 -19.84
CA ASP A 87 15.16 -17.97 -20.38
C ASP A 87 13.98 -18.69 -21.05
N MET A 88 12.82 -18.74 -20.40
CA MET A 88 11.62 -19.34 -21.01
C MET A 88 11.21 -18.65 -22.30
N ARG A 89 11.29 -17.32 -22.36
CA ARG A 89 11.01 -16.56 -23.59
C ARG A 89 12.06 -16.81 -24.69
N ARG A 90 13.34 -16.95 -24.32
CA ARG A 90 14.41 -17.26 -25.26
C ARG A 90 14.21 -18.64 -25.88
N ASP A 91 13.75 -19.59 -25.08
CA ASP A 91 13.55 -20.98 -25.49
C ASP A 91 12.16 -21.19 -26.14
N GLU A 92 11.44 -20.10 -26.47
CA GLU A 92 10.09 -20.06 -27.07
C GLU A 92 9.00 -20.81 -26.26
N GLU A 93 9.25 -21.07 -24.98
CA GLU A 93 8.32 -21.73 -24.09
C GLU A 93 7.23 -20.77 -23.57
N PRO A 94 5.96 -21.20 -23.48
CA PRO A 94 4.89 -20.38 -22.96
C PRO A 94 5.09 -20.08 -21.46
N LEU A 95 5.38 -18.81 -21.16
CA LEU A 95 5.49 -18.34 -19.78
C LEU A 95 4.12 -18.02 -19.19
N CYS A 96 3.66 -18.86 -18.25
CA CYS A 96 2.44 -18.63 -17.48
C CYS A 96 2.71 -18.43 -15.97
N THR A 97 1.71 -17.87 -15.28
CA THR A 97 1.83 -17.53 -13.84
C THR A 97 2.08 -18.79 -12.98
N THR A 98 1.59 -19.95 -13.41
CA THR A 98 1.83 -21.23 -12.74
C THR A 98 3.29 -21.66 -12.82
N MET A 99 3.97 -21.46 -13.95
CA MET A 99 5.41 -21.74 -14.09
C MET A 99 6.25 -20.84 -13.18
N MET A 100 5.87 -19.56 -13.06
CA MET A 100 6.50 -18.65 -12.09
C MET A 100 6.29 -19.12 -10.64
N LEU A 101 5.10 -19.64 -10.32
CA LEU A 101 4.80 -20.19 -9.01
C LEU A 101 5.61 -21.47 -8.72
N GLU A 102 5.75 -22.36 -9.70
CA GLU A 102 6.55 -23.57 -9.61
C GLU A 102 8.02 -23.24 -9.39
N TYR A 103 8.58 -22.30 -10.14
CA TYR A 103 9.93 -21.78 -9.90
C TYR A 103 10.13 -21.34 -8.45
N ILE A 104 9.14 -20.63 -7.87
CA ILE A 104 9.18 -20.17 -6.48
C ILE A 104 9.09 -21.34 -5.49
N LYS A 105 8.19 -22.29 -5.71
CA LYS A 105 8.05 -23.48 -4.85
C LYS A 105 9.30 -24.36 -4.85
N THR A 106 10.01 -24.40 -5.98
CA THR A 106 11.25 -25.17 -6.16
C THR A 106 12.45 -24.45 -5.55
N ASN A 107 12.66 -23.17 -5.88
CA ASN A 107 13.89 -22.45 -5.55
C ASN A 107 13.80 -21.60 -4.27
N HIS A 108 12.59 -21.25 -3.85
CA HIS A 108 12.34 -20.32 -2.73
C HIS A 108 11.25 -20.84 -1.78
N ARG A 109 11.28 -22.15 -1.50
CA ARG A 109 10.26 -22.86 -0.69
C ARG A 109 10.03 -22.26 0.69
N CYS A 110 11.10 -21.91 1.42
CA CYS A 110 10.98 -21.29 2.74
C CYS A 110 10.21 -19.96 2.68
N TRP A 111 10.52 -19.14 1.67
CA TRP A 111 9.81 -17.89 1.45
C TRP A 111 8.35 -18.14 1.07
N PHE A 112 8.07 -19.09 0.18
CA PHE A 112 6.72 -19.44 -0.22
C PHE A 112 5.87 -19.88 0.98
N ASN A 113 6.39 -20.80 1.81
CA ASN A 113 5.71 -21.30 3.00
C ASN A 113 5.41 -20.17 4.00
N ASN A 114 6.38 -19.28 4.25
CA ASN A 114 6.18 -18.12 5.11
C ASN A 114 5.18 -17.11 4.51
N TYR A 115 5.13 -16.99 3.19
CA TYR A 115 4.20 -16.11 2.50
C TYR A 115 2.75 -16.58 2.65
N VAL A 116 2.50 -17.88 2.44
CA VAL A 116 1.14 -18.45 2.50
C VAL A 116 0.63 -18.67 3.93
N THR A 117 1.50 -18.88 4.91
CA THR A 117 1.10 -19.04 6.34
C THR A 117 0.57 -17.76 6.97
N GLY A 118 0.91 -16.59 6.42
CA GLY A 118 0.35 -15.30 6.84
C GLY A 118 -1.07 -15.03 6.35
N GLU A 119 -1.64 -15.92 5.54
CA GLU A 119 -2.95 -15.72 4.89
C GLU A 119 -4.07 -16.44 5.64
N LYS A 120 -5.28 -15.89 5.55
CA LYS A 120 -6.45 -16.37 6.31
C LYS A 120 -6.95 -17.74 5.87
N SER A 121 -6.64 -18.14 4.63
CA SER A 121 -7.03 -19.42 4.04
C SER A 121 -6.13 -19.78 2.86
N ILE A 122 -6.12 -21.06 2.48
CA ILE A 122 -5.39 -21.56 1.30
C ILE A 122 -5.85 -20.82 0.04
N VAL A 123 -7.16 -20.66 -0.14
CA VAL A 123 -7.74 -19.94 -1.29
C VAL A 123 -7.32 -18.45 -1.31
N SER A 124 -7.22 -17.80 -0.13
CA SER A 124 -6.70 -16.43 -0.03
C SER A 124 -5.23 -16.37 -0.46
N ALA A 125 -4.43 -17.33 0.00
CA ALA A 125 -3.01 -17.43 -0.30
C ALA A 125 -2.74 -17.65 -1.80
N ASP A 126 -3.47 -18.58 -2.42
CA ASP A 126 -3.37 -18.84 -3.86
C ASP A 126 -3.75 -17.61 -4.69
N ASN A 127 -4.86 -16.94 -4.34
CA ASN A 127 -5.26 -15.71 -5.02
C ASN A 127 -4.24 -14.58 -4.83
N ALA A 128 -3.66 -14.45 -3.63
CA ALA A 128 -2.67 -13.43 -3.33
C ALA A 128 -1.37 -13.66 -4.11
N ILE A 129 -0.84 -14.89 -4.13
CA ILE A 129 0.40 -15.20 -4.86
C ILE A 129 0.21 -15.06 -6.37
N MET A 130 -0.93 -15.49 -6.92
CA MET A 130 -1.24 -15.32 -8.34
C MET A 130 -1.28 -13.85 -8.74
N ARG A 131 -1.93 -12.99 -7.94
CA ARG A 131 -1.97 -11.54 -8.19
C ARG A 131 -0.59 -10.89 -8.08
N LEU A 132 0.24 -11.32 -7.12
CA LEU A 132 1.62 -10.87 -7.00
C LEU A 132 2.41 -11.16 -8.28
N LEU A 133 2.35 -12.40 -8.77
CA LEU A 133 3.08 -12.82 -9.97
C LEU A 133 2.58 -12.15 -11.25
N GLN A 134 1.26 -11.96 -11.40
CA GLN A 134 0.68 -11.20 -12.51
C GLN A 134 1.08 -9.72 -12.50
N ARG A 135 1.25 -9.13 -11.32
CA ARG A 135 1.76 -7.75 -11.20
C ARG A 135 3.24 -7.68 -11.49
N PHE A 136 3.99 -8.71 -11.08
CA PHE A 136 5.42 -8.81 -11.34
C PHE A 136 5.71 -8.89 -12.83
N SER A 137 4.94 -9.71 -13.58
CA SER A 137 5.16 -9.91 -15.01
C SER A 137 4.82 -8.70 -15.89
N LYS A 138 4.06 -7.74 -15.36
CA LYS A 138 3.70 -6.47 -16.01
C LYS A 138 4.71 -5.33 -15.78
N ARG A 139 5.73 -5.56 -14.96
CA ARG A 139 6.82 -4.59 -14.72
C ARG A 139 7.89 -4.73 -15.77
#